data_AF-V6KCC7-F1
#
_entry.id   AF-V6KCC7-F1
#
_cell.length_a   1.000
_cell.length_b   1.000
_cell.length_c   1.000
_cell.angle_alpha   90.00
_cell.angle_beta   90.00
_cell.angle_gamma   90.00
#
_symmetry.space_group_name_H-M   'P 1'
#
loop_
_entity.id
_entity.type
_entity.pdbx_description
1 polymer ?
#
loop_
_entity_poly.entity_id
_entity_poly.type
_entity_poly.pdbx_seq_one_letter_code
_entity_poly.pdbx_strand_id
1 'polypeptide(L)'
;MRPLTARLRPAPAVRLLLATLLLTGSGTVLATSPAQAASSYRVVMSGYAFGPRALTITAGSNVTWVNQDQAPHDVETTSGPESVHSPLLNKGGTWSHTFTTPGTYGYVCTVHPGMTAQLIVKPATAPTPTSPPATHEHSGSTPTATRSAPAPTPTAHTSHSHSAAAPPAGTPSTSPTAAAAVAPPIPQAASATRPLDPLLLLAGVVAGVAVLCLLLVGSRSASADTRGGGTAASG
;
A
#
# COMPACT_ATOMS: atom_id res chain seq x y z
N MET A 1 -31.20 -53.52 66.00
CA MET A 1 -30.91 -53.40 64.55
C MET A 1 -29.54 -52.76 64.38
N ARG A 2 -28.53 -53.56 64.01
CA ARG A 2 -27.19 -53.11 63.61
C ARG A 2 -27.00 -53.55 62.16
N PRO A 3 -26.74 -52.67 61.20
CA PRO A 3 -26.21 -53.08 59.91
C PRO A 3 -24.69 -52.91 59.87
N LEU A 4 -24.06 -53.96 59.38
CA LEU A 4 -22.64 -54.22 59.21
C LEU A 4 -21.91 -53.12 58.43
N THR A 5 -20.74 -52.77 58.96
CA THR A 5 -19.61 -52.17 58.25
C THR A 5 -19.14 -53.06 57.09
N ALA A 6 -19.17 -52.55 55.86
CA ALA A 6 -18.41 -53.10 54.74
C ALA A 6 -17.26 -52.14 54.40
N ARG A 7 -16.04 -52.62 54.65
CA ARG A 7 -14.77 -51.97 54.29
C ARG A 7 -14.45 -52.30 52.83
N LEU A 8 -14.13 -51.30 52.02
CA LEU A 8 -13.18 -51.49 50.92
C LEU A 8 -12.00 -50.53 51.08
N ARG A 9 -10.82 -51.09 50.85
CA ARG A 9 -9.49 -50.61 51.25
C ARG A 9 -8.90 -49.64 50.21
N PRO A 10 -7.96 -48.76 50.64
CA PRO A 10 -7.22 -47.86 49.76
C PRO A 10 -6.09 -48.59 49.02
N ALA A 11 -5.86 -48.23 47.77
CA ALA A 11 -4.63 -48.62 47.05
C ALA A 11 -3.55 -47.54 47.23
N PRO A 12 -2.30 -47.90 47.58
CA PRO A 12 -1.17 -46.98 47.66
C PRO A 12 -0.31 -47.00 46.39
N ALA A 13 -0.02 -45.82 45.84
CA ALA A 13 1.13 -45.59 44.95
C ALA A 13 1.49 -44.09 45.09
N VAL A 14 2.33 -43.72 46.05
CA VAL A 14 3.81 -43.67 45.94
C VAL A 14 4.29 -42.74 44.82
N ARG A 15 4.55 -41.50 45.26
CA ARG A 15 5.73 -40.64 44.99
C ARG A 15 6.38 -40.65 43.59
N LEU A 16 6.31 -39.45 42.99
CA LEU A 16 7.42 -38.59 42.57
C LEU A 16 8.32 -39.05 41.40
N LEU A 17 8.24 -38.34 40.26
CA LEU A 17 9.44 -37.89 39.54
C LEU A 17 9.14 -36.66 38.67
N LEU A 18 9.75 -35.54 39.07
CA LEU A 18 9.90 -34.29 38.37
C LEU A 18 11.22 -34.38 37.58
N ALA A 19 11.24 -34.12 36.27
CA ALA A 19 12.39 -33.90 35.35
C ALA A 19 12.08 -34.54 33.97
N THR A 20 12.32 -33.97 32.78
CA THR A 20 13.24 -32.91 32.34
C THR A 20 12.67 -32.21 31.10
N LEU A 21 12.70 -30.87 31.14
CA LEU A 21 12.72 -29.92 30.03
C LEU A 21 13.88 -30.23 29.06
N LEU A 22 13.65 -30.09 27.74
CA LEU A 22 14.60 -29.71 26.65
C LEU A 22 14.23 -30.45 25.35
N LEU A 23 13.18 -29.99 24.65
CA LEU A 23 13.06 -30.26 23.22
C LEU A 23 13.34 -28.95 22.47
N THR A 24 14.55 -28.90 21.91
CA THR A 24 15.10 -27.83 21.08
C THR A 24 14.20 -27.57 19.87
N GLY A 25 13.30 -26.59 19.99
CA GLY A 25 12.60 -26.02 18.85
C GLY A 25 13.56 -25.13 18.07
N SER A 26 14.14 -25.64 16.98
CA SER A 26 14.79 -24.81 15.96
C SER A 26 13.73 -23.99 15.25
N GLY A 27 13.33 -22.87 15.86
CA GLY A 27 12.44 -21.89 15.27
C GLY A 27 13.15 -21.23 14.08
N THR A 28 12.69 -21.54 12.87
CA THR A 28 13.05 -20.78 11.68
C THR A 28 12.47 -19.38 11.82
N VAL A 29 13.29 -18.43 12.24
CA VAL A 29 12.95 -17.00 12.18
C VAL A 29 12.89 -16.59 10.71
N LEU A 30 11.67 -16.57 10.16
CA LEU A 30 11.41 -15.87 8.90
C LEU A 30 11.67 -14.38 9.17
N ALA A 31 12.82 -13.89 8.71
CA ALA A 31 13.12 -12.48 8.70
C ALA A 31 12.13 -11.78 7.76
N THR A 32 11.04 -11.27 8.32
CA THR A 32 10.18 -10.31 7.63
C THR A 32 10.96 -9.01 7.57
N SER A 33 11.52 -8.71 6.39
CA SER A 33 12.03 -7.36 6.12
C SER A 33 10.89 -6.37 6.30
N PRO A 34 11.09 -5.26 7.05
CA PRO A 34 10.06 -4.25 7.16
C PRO A 34 9.77 -3.69 5.77
N ALA A 35 8.53 -3.88 5.30
CA ALA A 35 8.06 -3.20 4.10
C ALA A 35 8.08 -1.70 4.39
N GLN A 36 9.02 -0.98 3.77
CA GLN A 36 9.08 0.47 3.88
C GLN A 36 7.75 1.03 3.35
N ALA A 37 7.02 1.76 4.19
CA ALA A 37 5.75 2.36 3.81
C ALA A 37 5.98 3.26 2.57
N ALA A 38 5.27 2.97 1.48
CA ALA A 38 5.32 3.78 0.28
C ALA A 38 4.90 5.21 0.60
N SER A 39 5.69 6.20 0.18
CA SER A 39 5.31 7.60 0.33
C SER A 39 4.14 7.92 -0.60
N SER A 40 3.19 8.73 -0.13
CA SER A 40 2.03 9.15 -0.91
C SER A 40 2.12 10.64 -1.24
N TYR A 41 1.97 10.96 -2.52
CA TYR A 41 1.97 12.32 -3.06
C TYR A 41 0.62 12.66 -3.65
N ARG A 42 0.29 13.95 -3.69
CA ARG A 42 -1.00 14.44 -4.21
C ARG A 42 -0.80 15.46 -5.32
N VAL A 43 -1.55 15.30 -6.40
CA VAL A 43 -1.67 16.25 -7.50
C VAL A 43 -3.12 16.72 -7.60
N VAL A 44 -3.32 18.03 -7.64
CA VAL A 44 -4.64 18.65 -7.80
C VAL A 44 -4.83 19.07 -9.23
N MET A 45 -5.98 18.78 -9.81
CA MET A 45 -6.40 19.33 -11.09
C MET A 45 -7.36 20.49 -10.80
N SER A 46 -6.88 21.71 -11.00
CA SER A 46 -7.65 22.93 -10.80
C SER A 46 -7.19 24.03 -11.76
N GLY A 47 -8.14 24.79 -12.30
CA GLY A 47 -7.86 25.84 -13.27
C GLY A 47 -7.24 25.30 -14.56
N TYR A 48 -7.68 24.11 -15.01
CA TYR A 48 -7.13 23.43 -16.20
C TYR A 48 -5.60 23.19 -16.10
N ALA A 49 -5.12 22.94 -14.89
CA ALA A 49 -3.71 22.70 -14.60
C ALA A 49 -3.52 21.58 -13.57
N PHE A 50 -2.44 20.81 -13.71
CA PHE A 50 -1.94 19.91 -12.67
C PHE A 50 -1.11 20.72 -11.66
N GLY A 51 -1.40 20.55 -10.37
CA GLY A 51 -0.74 21.21 -9.25
C GLY A 51 -0.16 20.20 -8.27
N PRO A 52 1.17 20.15 -8.05
CA PRO A 52 2.19 20.96 -8.72
C PRO A 52 2.41 20.53 -10.19
N ARG A 53 2.90 21.45 -11.04
CA ARG A 53 3.26 21.16 -12.45
C ARG A 53 4.51 20.29 -12.58
N ALA A 54 5.38 20.30 -11.58
CA ALA A 54 6.55 19.43 -11.49
C ALA A 54 6.55 18.76 -10.11
N LEU A 55 6.60 17.44 -10.09
CA LEU A 55 6.62 16.63 -8.87
C LEU A 55 7.86 15.73 -8.90
N THR A 56 8.55 15.59 -7.78
CA THR A 56 9.64 14.61 -7.62
C THR A 56 9.27 13.64 -6.53
N ILE A 57 9.38 12.34 -6.83
CA ILE A 57 9.07 11.24 -5.92
C ILE A 57 10.20 10.22 -5.92
N THR A 58 10.11 9.23 -5.03
CA THR A 58 11.00 8.06 -5.01
C THR A 58 10.26 6.87 -5.64
N ALA A 59 10.95 6.02 -6.39
CA ALA A 59 10.40 4.79 -6.95
C ALA A 59 9.71 3.95 -5.85
N GLY A 60 8.53 3.43 -6.17
CA GLY A 60 7.63 2.76 -5.24
C GLY A 60 6.65 3.69 -4.51
N SER A 61 6.72 5.00 -4.73
CA SER A 61 5.75 5.96 -4.16
C SER A 61 4.43 5.95 -4.92
N ASN A 62 3.34 6.24 -4.21
CA ASN A 62 2.01 6.42 -4.79
C ASN A 62 1.74 7.90 -5.08
N VAL A 63 1.17 8.22 -6.24
CA VAL A 63 0.71 9.56 -6.60
C VAL A 63 -0.79 9.51 -6.77
N THR A 64 -1.51 10.39 -6.08
CA THR A 64 -2.97 10.52 -6.15
C THR A 64 -3.35 11.84 -6.83
N TRP A 65 -4.05 11.75 -7.95
CA TRP A 65 -4.67 12.88 -8.62
C TRP A 65 -6.08 13.11 -8.09
N VAL A 66 -6.45 14.37 -7.90
CA VAL A 66 -7.80 14.77 -7.49
C VAL A 66 -8.31 15.87 -8.39
N ASN A 67 -9.47 15.66 -9.01
CA ASN A 67 -10.12 16.69 -9.80
C ASN A 67 -10.90 17.66 -8.88
N GLN A 68 -10.58 18.96 -8.95
CA GLN A 68 -11.33 20.02 -8.28
C GLN A 68 -12.06 20.94 -9.27
N ASP A 69 -11.77 20.82 -10.56
CA ASP A 69 -12.50 21.50 -11.63
C ASP A 69 -13.87 20.86 -11.87
N GLN A 70 -14.77 21.64 -12.48
CA GLN A 70 -16.02 21.12 -13.01
C GLN A 70 -15.80 20.29 -14.28
N ALA A 71 -14.81 20.69 -15.09
CA ALA A 71 -14.42 19.95 -16.28
C ALA A 71 -13.82 18.60 -15.89
N PRO A 72 -14.20 17.48 -16.55
CA PRO A 72 -13.55 16.20 -16.35
C PRO A 72 -12.10 16.23 -16.84
N HIS A 73 -11.22 15.53 -16.13
CA HIS A 73 -9.79 15.45 -16.45
C HIS A 73 -9.27 14.03 -16.30
N ASP A 74 -8.26 13.66 -17.07
CA ASP A 74 -7.51 12.41 -16.96
C ASP A 74 -6.00 12.68 -16.91
N VAL A 75 -5.23 11.61 -16.81
CA VAL A 75 -3.76 11.61 -16.77
C VAL A 75 -3.27 10.60 -17.79
N GLU A 76 -2.62 11.06 -18.86
CA GLU A 76 -1.95 10.20 -19.84
C GLU A 76 -0.47 10.56 -19.94
N THR A 77 0.42 9.57 -19.77
CA THR A 77 1.86 9.81 -19.98
C THR A 77 2.17 9.97 -21.46
N THR A 78 2.90 11.01 -21.79
CA THR A 78 3.36 11.33 -23.16
C THR A 78 4.81 10.92 -23.38
N SER A 79 5.57 10.71 -22.30
CA SER A 79 6.95 10.27 -22.31
C SER A 79 7.33 9.66 -20.95
N GLY A 80 8.38 8.84 -20.95
CA GLY A 80 8.89 8.18 -19.75
C GLY A 80 8.97 6.67 -19.93
N PRO A 81 9.44 5.96 -18.90
CA PRO A 81 9.67 4.51 -18.97
C PRO A 81 8.39 3.67 -18.84
N GLU A 82 7.26 4.24 -18.39
CA GLU A 82 5.98 3.53 -18.26
C GLU A 82 4.85 4.31 -18.96
N SER A 83 4.01 3.59 -19.70
CA SER A 83 2.77 4.11 -20.29
C SER A 83 1.63 3.98 -19.28
N VAL A 84 1.01 5.09 -18.94
CA VAL A 84 -0.01 5.18 -17.88
C VAL A 84 -1.14 6.05 -18.37
N HIS A 85 -2.38 5.56 -18.24
CA HIS A 85 -3.59 6.31 -18.55
C HIS A 85 -4.65 6.08 -17.48
N SER A 86 -5.16 7.17 -16.88
CA SER A 86 -6.27 7.10 -15.93
C SER A 86 -7.62 7.08 -16.65
N PRO A 87 -8.69 6.63 -15.98
CA PRO A 87 -10.05 7.01 -16.38
C PRO A 87 -10.25 8.53 -16.32
N LEU A 88 -11.31 9.01 -16.97
CA LEU A 88 -11.75 10.40 -16.85
C LEU A 88 -12.34 10.63 -15.45
N LEU A 89 -11.80 11.60 -14.73
CA LEU A 89 -12.22 11.96 -13.38
C LEU A 89 -13.16 13.15 -13.44
N ASN A 90 -14.39 12.97 -12.99
CA ASN A 90 -15.32 14.07 -12.75
C ASN A 90 -14.89 14.87 -11.51
N LYS A 91 -15.53 16.03 -11.27
CA LYS A 91 -15.28 16.84 -10.06
C LYS A 91 -15.34 16.01 -8.78
N GLY A 92 -14.31 16.14 -7.95
CA GLY A 92 -14.13 15.37 -6.71
C GLY A 92 -13.58 13.95 -6.90
N GLY A 93 -13.49 13.47 -8.14
CA GLY A 93 -12.93 12.18 -8.48
C GLY A 93 -11.44 12.10 -8.17
N THR A 94 -11.00 10.90 -7.79
CA THR A 94 -9.61 10.62 -7.43
C THR A 94 -9.10 9.38 -8.12
N TRP A 95 -7.83 9.37 -8.49
CA TRP A 95 -7.17 8.20 -9.03
C TRP A 95 -5.71 8.16 -8.59
N SER A 96 -5.19 6.96 -8.33
CA SER A 96 -3.86 6.77 -7.77
C SER A 96 -3.05 5.79 -8.60
N HIS A 97 -1.75 6.06 -8.72
CA HIS A 97 -0.80 5.18 -9.41
C HIS A 97 0.52 5.11 -8.66
N THR A 98 1.15 3.94 -8.66
CA THR A 98 2.45 3.71 -8.04
C THR A 98 3.50 3.59 -9.14
N PHE A 99 4.44 4.52 -9.18
CA PHE A 99 5.54 4.50 -10.15
C PHE A 99 6.73 3.75 -9.56
N THR A 100 7.18 2.69 -10.22
CA THR A 100 8.27 1.84 -9.73
C THR A 100 9.54 2.00 -10.54
N THR A 101 9.46 2.54 -11.75
CA THR A 101 10.64 2.73 -12.61
C THR A 101 11.20 4.15 -12.46
N PRO A 102 12.50 4.31 -12.09
CA PRO A 102 13.13 5.63 -12.09
C PRO A 102 13.17 6.25 -13.48
N GLY A 103 12.93 7.56 -13.56
CA GLY A 103 12.92 8.28 -14.83
C GLY A 103 12.17 9.60 -14.74
N THR A 104 12.17 10.33 -15.86
CA THR A 104 11.36 11.55 -16.02
C THR A 104 10.18 11.23 -16.92
N TYR A 105 8.99 11.57 -16.44
CA TYR A 105 7.73 11.35 -17.11
C TYR A 105 7.12 12.70 -17.48
N GLY A 106 6.76 12.86 -18.75
CA GLY A 106 5.84 13.91 -19.18
C GLY A 106 4.42 13.34 -19.23
N TYR A 107 3.42 14.12 -18.84
CA TYR A 107 2.02 13.71 -18.95
C TYR A 107 1.10 14.89 -19.26
N VAL A 108 -0.07 14.56 -19.79
CA VAL A 108 -1.09 15.48 -20.30
C VAL A 108 -2.48 15.05 -19.85
N CYS A 109 -3.43 15.98 -19.88
CA CYS A 109 -4.85 15.64 -19.92
C CYS A 109 -5.31 15.58 -21.38
N THR A 110 -5.93 14.48 -21.79
CA THR A 110 -6.26 14.18 -23.20
C THR A 110 -7.31 15.11 -23.77
N VAL A 111 -8.25 15.56 -22.93
CA VAL A 111 -9.33 16.48 -23.31
C VAL A 111 -8.90 17.96 -23.23
N HIS A 112 -7.75 18.26 -22.61
CA HIS A 112 -7.20 19.61 -22.47
C HIS A 112 -5.69 19.63 -22.81
N PRO A 113 -5.30 19.68 -24.09
CA PRO A 113 -3.90 19.50 -24.51
C PRO A 113 -2.88 20.50 -23.93
N GLY A 114 -3.32 21.67 -23.45
CA GLY A 114 -2.46 22.64 -22.76
C GLY A 114 -2.18 22.32 -21.28
N MET A 115 -2.87 21.34 -20.72
CA MET A 115 -2.74 20.90 -19.34
C MET A 115 -1.67 19.80 -19.28
N THR A 116 -0.42 20.19 -19.04
CA THR A 116 0.74 19.30 -19.00
C THR A 116 1.51 19.45 -17.69
N ALA A 117 2.21 18.38 -17.31
CA ALA A 117 3.08 18.36 -16.14
C ALA A 117 4.20 17.33 -16.28
N GLN A 118 5.16 17.40 -15.36
CA GLN A 118 6.32 16.51 -15.28
C GLN A 118 6.36 15.80 -13.92
N LEU A 119 6.70 14.51 -13.94
CA LEU A 119 7.00 13.72 -12.75
C LEU A 119 8.43 13.16 -12.86
N ILE A 120 9.26 13.41 -11.85
CA ILE A 120 10.60 12.83 -11.74
C ILE A 120 10.55 11.73 -10.68
N VAL A 121 10.85 10.50 -11.07
CA VAL A 121 10.95 9.34 -10.18
C VAL A 121 12.43 9.05 -9.93
N LYS A 122 12.88 9.32 -8.70
CA LYS A 122 14.23 8.98 -8.26
C LYS A 122 14.33 7.49 -7.92
N PRO A 123 15.51 6.86 -8.05
CA PRO A 123 15.73 5.51 -7.53
C PRO A 123 15.34 5.39 -6.07
N ALA A 124 14.73 4.26 -5.71
CA ALA A 124 14.54 3.90 -4.32
C ALA A 124 15.91 3.78 -3.65
N THR A 125 16.10 4.40 -2.49
CA THR A 125 17.28 4.13 -1.68
C THR A 125 17.20 2.66 -1.28
N ALA A 126 18.13 1.85 -1.79
CA ALA A 126 18.22 0.46 -1.36
C ALA A 126 18.38 0.45 0.17
N PRO A 127 17.68 -0.43 0.90
CA PRO A 127 18.01 -0.65 2.29
C PRO A 127 19.50 -1.01 2.34
N THR A 128 20.26 -0.33 3.19
CA THR A 128 21.68 -0.64 3.39
C THR A 128 21.78 -2.15 3.62
N PRO A 129 22.49 -2.91 2.77
CA PRO A 129 22.73 -4.30 3.07
C PRO A 129 23.52 -4.31 4.38
N THR A 130 22.91 -4.79 5.45
CA THR A 130 23.64 -5.14 6.67
C THR A 130 24.65 -6.20 6.23
N SER A 131 25.91 -5.79 6.05
CA SER A 131 26.98 -6.76 5.83
C SER A 131 26.87 -7.81 6.93
N PRO A 132 26.83 -9.11 6.59
CA PRO A 132 27.04 -10.15 7.59
C PRO A 132 28.32 -9.81 8.37
N PRO A 133 28.36 -10.01 9.70
CA PRO A 133 29.59 -9.79 10.45
C PRO A 133 30.71 -10.58 9.77
N ALA A 134 31.76 -9.87 9.35
CA ALA A 134 32.92 -10.47 8.72
C ALA A 134 33.56 -11.43 9.72
N THR A 135 33.35 -12.73 9.53
CA THR A 135 34.20 -13.73 10.18
C THR A 135 35.58 -13.60 9.55
N HIS A 136 36.50 -12.98 10.27
CA HIS A 136 37.91 -12.98 9.91
C HIS A 136 38.44 -14.41 10.00
N GLU A 137 38.69 -15.07 8.88
CA GLU A 137 39.66 -16.16 8.81
C GLU A 137 40.75 -15.83 7.79
N HIS A 138 41.98 -15.95 8.25
CA HIS A 138 43.21 -15.53 7.60
C HIS A 138 43.91 -16.74 6.95
N SER A 139 44.46 -16.49 5.76
CA SER A 139 45.61 -17.16 5.12
C SER A 139 45.42 -18.54 4.47
N GLY A 140 45.75 -18.61 3.17
CA GLY A 140 46.01 -19.87 2.49
C GLY A 140 46.12 -19.79 0.97
N SER A 141 47.31 -19.38 0.49
CA SER A 141 47.95 -19.87 -0.74
C SER A 141 47.62 -19.26 -2.12
N THR A 142 48.60 -18.50 -2.62
CA THR A 142 49.00 -18.40 -4.03
C THR A 142 49.29 -19.80 -4.62
N PRO A 143 49.14 -20.05 -5.94
CA PRO A 143 50.18 -19.66 -6.89
C PRO A 143 49.70 -19.17 -8.28
N THR A 144 50.51 -18.26 -8.83
CA THR A 144 50.97 -18.10 -10.21
C THR A 144 50.49 -19.09 -11.28
N ALA A 145 49.95 -18.60 -12.41
CA ALA A 145 50.45 -18.91 -13.76
C ALA A 145 49.69 -18.19 -14.92
N THR A 146 50.48 -17.49 -15.74
CA THR A 146 50.51 -17.56 -17.23
C THR A 146 49.43 -16.88 -18.08
N ARG A 147 49.79 -15.65 -18.52
CA ARG A 147 49.86 -15.12 -19.91
C ARG A 147 48.97 -15.77 -20.99
N SER A 148 48.06 -14.98 -21.57
CA SER A 148 47.92 -14.79 -23.04
C SER A 148 46.92 -13.68 -23.39
N ALA A 149 47.42 -12.62 -24.06
CA ALA A 149 46.65 -11.75 -24.95
C ALA A 149 46.82 -12.29 -26.40
N PRO A 150 45.91 -12.04 -27.35
CA PRO A 150 45.82 -10.71 -27.98
C PRO A 150 44.41 -10.21 -28.31
N ALA A 151 44.36 -8.92 -28.65
CA ALA A 151 43.21 -8.12 -29.04
C ALA A 151 42.47 -8.62 -30.30
N PRO A 152 41.22 -8.16 -30.47
CA PRO A 152 40.79 -7.70 -31.78
C PRO A 152 40.40 -6.21 -31.83
N THR A 153 40.70 -5.67 -33.00
CA THR A 153 40.61 -4.33 -33.58
C THR A 153 39.22 -3.67 -33.50
N PRO A 154 39.13 -2.32 -33.44
CA PRO A 154 37.86 -1.59 -33.57
C PRO A 154 37.43 -1.51 -35.05
N THR A 155 36.24 -2.02 -35.36
CA THR A 155 35.55 -1.75 -36.64
C THR A 155 34.72 -0.48 -36.52
N ALA A 156 34.98 0.45 -37.44
CA ALA A 156 34.29 1.72 -37.60
C ALA A 156 32.80 1.51 -37.94
N HIS A 157 31.92 2.24 -37.24
CA HIS A 157 30.53 2.41 -37.66
C HIS A 157 30.45 3.60 -38.63
N THR A 158 30.13 3.29 -39.88
CA THR A 158 29.87 4.24 -40.97
C THR A 158 28.61 5.06 -40.68
N SER A 159 28.79 6.37 -40.64
CA SER A 159 27.75 7.39 -40.71
C SER A 159 26.83 7.19 -41.92
N HIS A 160 25.52 7.11 -41.69
CA HIS A 160 24.51 7.35 -42.72
C HIS A 160 23.58 8.46 -42.24
N SER A 161 23.88 9.66 -42.71
CA SER A 161 22.99 10.80 -42.79
C SER A 161 21.87 10.49 -43.79
N HIS A 162 20.61 10.53 -43.35
CA HIS A 162 19.48 10.71 -44.25
C HIS A 162 18.63 11.91 -43.83
N SER A 163 18.39 12.72 -44.85
CA SER A 163 17.84 14.05 -44.87
C SER A 163 16.47 14.23 -44.22
N ALA A 164 16.30 15.46 -43.76
CA ALA A 164 15.05 16.15 -43.58
C ALA A 164 14.02 15.89 -44.70
N ALA A 165 12.78 15.66 -44.29
CA ALA A 165 11.60 15.96 -45.08
C ALA A 165 10.51 16.47 -44.13
N ALA A 166 10.21 17.77 -44.24
CA ALA A 166 9.11 18.44 -43.58
C ALA A 166 7.75 17.99 -44.18
N PRO A 167 6.68 17.87 -43.40
CA PRO A 167 5.33 17.82 -43.94
C PRO A 167 4.79 19.26 -44.13
N PRO A 168 4.16 19.59 -45.28
CA PRO A 168 3.48 20.87 -45.43
C PRO A 168 2.14 20.89 -44.68
N ALA A 169 1.87 22.06 -44.11
CA ALA A 169 0.57 22.47 -43.62
C ALA A 169 -0.47 22.53 -44.76
N GLY A 170 -1.69 22.09 -44.48
CA GLY A 170 -2.82 22.17 -45.40
C GLY A 170 -4.14 21.82 -44.72
N THR A 171 -4.70 22.78 -43.99
CA THR A 171 -6.15 22.94 -43.78
C THR A 171 -6.72 23.85 -44.90
N PRO A 172 -8.04 24.03 -45.15
CA PRO A 172 -9.20 23.67 -44.31
C PRO A 172 -10.48 23.18 -45.07
N SER A 173 -11.53 22.89 -44.30
CA SER A 173 -12.95 23.21 -44.59
C SER A 173 -13.81 22.20 -45.36
N THR A 174 -14.72 21.53 -44.64
CA THR A 174 -16.14 21.42 -45.03
C THR A 174 -17.05 21.52 -43.79
N SER A 175 -18.18 22.18 -44.01
CA SER A 175 -19.17 22.72 -43.06
C SER A 175 -20.11 21.66 -42.42
N PRO A 176 -20.96 22.05 -41.45
CA PRO A 176 -21.69 21.14 -40.57
C PRO A 176 -23.03 20.69 -41.15
N THR A 177 -23.38 19.42 -40.96
CA THR A 177 -24.76 18.93 -41.11
C THR A 177 -25.34 18.66 -39.73
N ALA A 178 -26.38 19.40 -39.41
CA ALA A 178 -27.24 19.22 -38.26
C ALA A 178 -27.82 17.78 -38.25
N ALA A 179 -27.64 17.08 -37.13
CA ALA A 179 -28.38 15.88 -36.79
C ALA A 179 -29.09 16.11 -35.46
N ALA A 180 -30.37 15.78 -35.48
CA ALA A 180 -31.39 16.12 -34.51
C ALA A 180 -31.04 15.69 -33.07
N ALA A 181 -31.51 16.52 -32.14
CA ALA A 181 -31.55 16.25 -30.72
C ALA A 181 -32.32 14.95 -30.43
N VAL A 182 -31.60 13.94 -29.92
CA VAL A 182 -32.18 12.86 -29.14
C VAL A 182 -31.85 13.20 -27.68
N ALA A 183 -32.89 13.49 -26.90
CA ALA A 183 -32.76 13.73 -25.47
C ALA A 183 -32.10 12.52 -24.78
N PRO A 184 -31.10 12.72 -23.90
CA PRO A 184 -30.54 11.61 -23.14
C PRO A 184 -31.59 11.07 -22.15
N PRO A 185 -31.59 9.74 -21.88
CA PRO A 185 -32.46 9.17 -20.87
C PRO A 185 -32.16 9.78 -19.50
N ILE A 186 -33.22 10.14 -18.77
CA ILE A 186 -33.17 10.58 -17.38
C ILE A 186 -32.38 9.54 -16.57
N PRO A 187 -31.27 9.90 -15.90
CA PRO A 187 -30.59 8.95 -15.03
C PRO A 187 -31.50 8.65 -13.84
N GLN A 188 -32.07 7.45 -13.83
CA GLN A 188 -32.68 6.86 -12.65
C GLN A 188 -31.66 6.90 -11.52
N ALA A 189 -32.04 7.52 -10.40
CA ALA A 189 -31.28 7.51 -9.16
C ALA A 189 -31.11 6.05 -8.70
N ALA A 190 -29.99 5.44 -9.09
CA ALA A 190 -29.55 4.19 -8.50
C ALA A 190 -29.25 4.48 -7.03
N SER A 191 -30.06 3.92 -6.15
CA SER A 191 -29.77 3.86 -4.72
C SER A 191 -28.40 3.21 -4.54
N ALA A 192 -27.39 4.05 -4.32
CA ALA A 192 -26.04 3.61 -4.01
C ALA A 192 -26.08 3.02 -2.60
N THR A 193 -26.25 1.70 -2.51
CA THR A 193 -25.88 0.94 -1.31
C THR A 193 -24.38 1.08 -1.17
N ARG A 194 -23.95 2.09 -0.40
CA ARG A 194 -22.55 2.35 -0.08
C ARG A 194 -21.99 1.07 0.57
N PRO A 195 -20.98 0.40 -0.02
CA PRO A 195 -20.38 -0.76 0.61
C PRO A 195 -19.77 -0.30 1.93
N LEU A 196 -20.22 -0.91 3.03
CA LEU A 196 -19.72 -0.61 4.36
C LEU A 196 -18.25 -1.04 4.42
N ASP A 197 -17.37 -0.10 4.74
CA ASP A 197 -15.94 -0.35 4.87
C ASP A 197 -15.73 -1.41 5.98
N PRO A 198 -15.16 -2.59 5.67
CA PRO A 198 -15.02 -3.68 6.63
C PRO A 198 -14.15 -3.31 7.84
N LEU A 199 -13.28 -2.31 7.70
CA LEU A 199 -12.46 -1.80 8.81
C LEU A 199 -13.30 -0.97 9.79
N LEU A 200 -14.24 -0.16 9.27
CA LEU A 200 -15.19 0.61 10.10
C LEU A 200 -16.16 -0.29 10.86
N LEU A 201 -16.60 -1.38 10.24
CA LEU A 201 -17.48 -2.36 10.89
C LEU A 201 -16.74 -3.06 12.04
N LEU A 202 -15.49 -3.47 11.82
CA LEU A 202 -14.67 -4.09 12.86
C LEU A 202 -14.37 -3.11 14.02
N ALA A 203 -14.03 -1.85 13.71
CA ALA A 203 -13.80 -0.82 14.73
C ALA A 203 -15.07 -0.54 15.56
N GLY A 204 -16.24 -0.49 14.91
CA GLY A 204 -17.53 -0.30 15.58
C GLY A 204 -17.89 -1.46 16.51
N VAL A 205 -17.65 -2.71 16.09
CA VAL A 205 -17.90 -3.90 16.92
C VAL A 205 -16.97 -3.93 18.14
N VAL A 206 -15.68 -3.62 17.97
CA VAL A 206 -14.73 -3.59 19.09
C VAL A 206 -15.09 -2.50 20.12
N ALA A 207 -15.47 -1.31 19.65
CA ALA A 207 -15.92 -0.22 20.53
C ALA A 207 -17.21 -0.60 21.28
N GLY A 208 -18.18 -1.23 20.61
CA GLY A 208 -19.42 -1.69 21.23
C GLY A 208 -19.21 -2.76 22.30
N VAL A 209 -18.35 -3.76 22.02
CA VAL A 209 -18.01 -4.80 22.99
C VAL A 209 -17.27 -4.22 24.19
N ALA A 210 -16.36 -3.26 23.99
CA ALA A 210 -15.67 -2.59 25.08
C ALA A 210 -16.66 -1.84 25.99
N VAL A 211 -17.57 -1.03 25.43
CA VAL A 211 -18.59 -0.30 26.20
C VAL A 211 -19.51 -1.27 26.94
N LEU A 212 -19.97 -2.35 26.31
CA LEU A 212 -20.79 -3.37 26.96
C LEU A 212 -20.05 -4.04 28.12
N CYS A 213 -18.77 -4.41 27.93
CA CYS A 213 -17.94 -4.96 29.00
C CYS A 213 -17.80 -3.99 30.17
N LEU A 214 -17.52 -2.70 29.91
CA LEU A 214 -17.43 -1.66 30.96
C LEU A 214 -18.75 -1.49 31.72
N LEU A 215 -19.90 -1.54 31.04
CA LEU A 215 -21.22 -1.47 31.70
C LEU A 215 -21.51 -2.71 32.56
N LEU A 216 -21.13 -3.90 32.09
CA LEU A 216 -21.23 -5.14 32.86
C LEU A 216 -20.25 -5.18 34.05
N VAL A 217 -19.10 -4.50 33.94
CA VAL A 217 -18.16 -4.33 35.04
C VAL A 217 -18.68 -3.35 36.09
N GLY A 218 -19.29 -2.25 35.65
CA GLY A 218 -19.84 -1.23 36.56
C GLY A 218 -21.07 -1.72 37.32
N SER A 219 -21.95 -2.52 36.69
CA SER A 219 -23.19 -3.01 37.32
C SER A 219 -22.96 -4.01 38.45
N ARG A 220 -21.88 -4.82 38.37
CA ARG A 220 -21.47 -5.72 39.47
C ARG A 220 -20.86 -4.98 40.67
N SER A 221 -20.26 -3.80 40.46
CA SER A 221 -19.80 -2.95 41.56
C SER A 221 -20.96 -2.27 42.30
N ALA A 222 -22.07 -1.96 41.61
CA ALA A 222 -23.25 -1.36 42.23
C ALA A 222 -24.08 -2.36 43.07
N SER A 223 -23.96 -3.67 42.82
CA SER A 223 -24.75 -4.69 43.53
C SER A 223 -24.11 -5.19 44.84
N ALA A 224 -22.85 -4.83 45.11
CA ALA A 224 -22.13 -5.23 46.31
C ALA A 224 -22.31 -4.25 47.49
N ASP A 225 -22.75 -3.01 47.22
CA ASP A 225 -22.84 -1.94 48.24
C ASP A 225 -24.17 -1.91 49.01
N THR A 226 -25.21 -2.62 48.56
CA THR A 226 -26.55 -2.58 49.19
C THR A 226 -26.79 -3.65 50.27
N ARG A 227 -25.77 -4.43 50.68
CA ARG A 227 -25.92 -5.49 51.69
C ARG A 227 -25.15 -5.27 53.01
N GLY A 228 -24.48 -4.13 53.19
CA GLY A 228 -23.58 -3.90 54.33
C GLY A 228 -24.01 -2.90 55.40
N GLY A 229 -24.98 -2.02 55.15
CA GLY A 229 -25.27 -0.88 56.04
C GLY A 229 -26.59 -0.98 56.78
N GLY A 230 -26.64 -1.72 57.90
CA GLY A 230 -27.88 -1.86 58.66
C GLY A 230 -27.72 -2.41 60.07
N THR A 231 -26.68 -2.01 60.81
CA THR A 231 -26.64 -2.16 62.27
C THR A 231 -25.98 -0.96 62.94
N ALA A 232 -26.61 -0.55 64.06
CA ALA A 232 -26.12 0.31 65.14
C ALA A 232 -26.23 1.84 64.98
N ALA A 233 -27.22 2.41 65.67
CA ALA A 233 -27.00 3.52 66.61
C ALA A 233 -28.12 3.54 67.68
N SER A 234 -27.71 3.37 68.93
CA SER A 234 -28.53 3.45 70.16
C SER A 234 -28.81 4.90 70.56
N GLY A 235 -29.93 5.09 71.26
CA GLY A 235 -30.30 6.24 72.08
C GLY A 235 -31.55 5.93 72.87
#